data_AF-A0A2N2P271-F1
#
_entry.id   AF-A0A2N2P271-F1
#
_cell.length_a   1.000
_cell.length_b   1.000
_cell.length_c   1.000
_cell.angle_alpha   90.00
_cell.angle_beta   90.00
_cell.angle_gamma   90.00
#
_symmetry.space_group_name_H-M   'P 1'
#
loop_
_entity.id
_entity.type
_entity.pdbx_description
1 polymer ?
#
loop_
_entity_poly.entity_id
_entity_poly.type
_entity_poly.pdbx_seq_one_letter_code
_entity_poly.pdbx_strand_id
1 'polypeptide(L)'
;MFNTSTIPVPYLKKISNPKYNIFLSQTVRGMSLTQPVKFLEFRDNLLILHASNHSVCLSEGQFAYIHSQSLRKPISGKIMDFNIHSGELLLNEISVLKNNWKNRSELRIHPPLPLHGYLQTNSRKFRGNIENLSEHGASLLIHKNELTEDAPPSVNQNITLQFTLPNETNIHMEGKIVDIHSINPHLSHVGLSLKTTPKALETIKQYLNQAYDSMKNELDCACREFLEYPNAKNLYF
;
A
#
# COMPACT_ATOMS: atom_id res chain seq x y z
N MET A 1 5.73 -12.85 -16.88
CA MET A 1 7.03 -13.55 -16.82
C MET A 1 8.03 -12.63 -16.14
N PHE A 2 8.35 -12.89 -14.87
CA PHE A 2 9.42 -12.18 -14.18
C PHE A 2 10.72 -12.93 -14.48
N ASN A 3 11.67 -12.28 -15.16
CA ASN A 3 13.04 -12.78 -15.23
C ASN A 3 13.53 -12.93 -13.78
N THR A 4 14.10 -14.07 -13.42
CA THR A 4 14.83 -14.27 -12.16
C THR A 4 16.03 -13.33 -12.14
N SER A 5 15.81 -12.09 -11.70
CA SER A 5 16.82 -11.06 -11.68
C SER A 5 17.64 -11.19 -10.41
N THR A 6 18.89 -11.60 -10.54
CA THR A 6 19.87 -11.51 -9.45
C THR A 6 20.01 -10.05 -9.02
N ILE A 7 20.03 -9.79 -7.71
CA ILE A 7 20.28 -8.45 -7.18
C ILE A 7 21.65 -7.98 -7.67
N PRO A 8 21.77 -6.80 -8.31
CA PRO A 8 23.06 -6.32 -8.76
C PRO A 8 24.03 -6.16 -7.58
N VAL A 9 25.28 -6.59 -7.74
CA VAL A 9 26.32 -6.52 -6.69
C VAL A 9 26.43 -5.15 -6.01
N PRO A 10 26.31 -3.99 -6.70
CA PRO A 10 26.34 -2.69 -6.05
C PRO A 10 25.20 -2.45 -5.04
N TYR A 11 24.04 -3.09 -5.23
CA TYR A 11 22.92 -3.02 -4.30
C TYR A 11 23.17 -3.91 -3.09
N LEU A 12 23.65 -5.14 -3.31
CA LEU A 12 24.05 -6.05 -2.23
C LEU A 12 25.09 -5.40 -1.31
N LYS A 13 26.15 -4.80 -1.87
CA LYS A 13 27.18 -4.09 -1.09
C LYS A 13 26.63 -2.93 -0.24
N LYS A 14 25.55 -2.29 -0.68
CA LYS A 14 24.91 -1.19 0.06
C LYS A 14 24.05 -1.73 1.19
N ILE A 15 23.19 -2.71 0.92
CA ILE A 15 22.30 -3.26 1.95
C ILE A 15 23.07 -4.06 3.01
N SER A 16 24.21 -4.66 2.66
CA SER A 16 25.07 -5.39 3.59
C SER A 16 26.00 -4.50 4.42
N ASN A 17 26.06 -3.20 4.14
CA ASN A 17 26.95 -2.29 4.84
C ASN A 17 26.28 -1.80 6.13
N PRO A 18 26.83 -2.11 7.32
CA PRO A 18 26.21 -1.77 8.61
C PRO A 18 26.14 -0.26 8.88
N LYS A 19 26.86 0.57 8.10
CA LYS A 19 26.76 2.04 8.20
C LYS A 19 25.47 2.60 7.61
N TYR A 20 24.76 1.83 6.80
CA TYR A 20 23.52 2.28 6.17
C TYR A 20 22.31 1.66 6.85
N ASN A 21 21.40 2.51 7.30
CA ASN A 21 20.09 2.07 7.72
C ASN A 21 19.29 1.63 6.50
N ILE A 22 18.80 0.40 6.52
CA ILE A 22 17.85 -0.13 5.54
C ILE A 22 16.49 -0.32 6.21
N PHE A 23 15.45 -0.07 5.45
CA PHE A 23 14.07 -0.15 5.91
C PHE A 23 13.31 -1.13 5.05
N LEU A 24 12.46 -1.93 5.68
CA LEU A 24 11.47 -2.75 5.02
C LEU A 24 10.14 -2.03 5.09
N SER A 25 9.51 -1.82 3.94
CA SER A 25 8.16 -1.27 3.82
C SER A 25 7.22 -2.27 3.16
N GLN A 26 6.02 -2.38 3.72
CA GLN A 26 4.93 -3.13 3.13
C GLN A 26 3.67 -2.26 3.12
N THR A 27 2.82 -2.43 2.11
CA THR A 27 1.50 -1.79 2.08
C THR A 27 0.43 -2.82 2.35
N VAL A 28 -0.32 -2.65 3.44
CA VAL A 28 -1.47 -3.49 3.80
C VAL A 28 -2.71 -2.59 3.77
N ARG A 29 -3.65 -2.86 2.86
CA ARG A 29 -4.89 -2.05 2.73
C ARG A 29 -4.63 -0.53 2.69
N GLY A 30 -3.63 -0.11 1.92
CA GLY A 30 -3.21 1.29 1.80
C GLY A 30 -2.30 1.79 2.92
N MET A 31 -2.34 1.17 4.10
CA MET A 31 -1.46 1.49 5.22
C MET A 31 -0.02 1.07 4.91
N SER A 32 0.91 2.02 4.94
CA SER A 32 2.33 1.78 4.73
C SER A 32 3.02 1.47 6.05
N LEU A 33 3.28 0.19 6.30
CA LEU A 33 4.06 -0.28 7.43
C LEU A 33 5.54 -0.20 7.08
N THR A 34 6.35 0.45 7.92
CA THR A 34 7.80 0.58 7.70
C THR A 34 8.56 0.30 8.97
N GLN A 35 9.60 -0.52 8.88
CA GLN A 35 10.49 -0.82 10.00
C GLN A 35 11.96 -0.86 9.58
N PRO A 36 12.91 -0.56 10.48
CA PRO A 36 14.30 -0.85 10.25
C PRO A 36 14.54 -2.36 10.19
N VAL A 37 15.42 -2.80 9.30
CA VAL A 37 15.85 -4.19 9.19
C VAL A 37 17.37 -4.26 9.09
N LYS A 38 17.94 -5.43 9.33
CA LYS A 38 19.37 -5.69 9.16
C LYS A 38 19.57 -6.76 8.11
N PHE A 39 20.56 -6.56 7.23
CA PHE A 39 20.98 -7.60 6.31
C PHE A 39 21.68 -8.73 7.08
N LEU A 40 21.32 -9.98 6.79
CA LEU A 40 22.00 -11.15 7.31
C LEU A 40 22.82 -11.82 6.20
N GLU A 41 22.14 -12.28 5.15
CA GLU A 41 22.77 -13.06 4.09
C GLU A 41 22.00 -12.92 2.76
N PHE A 42 22.70 -13.16 1.65
CA PHE A 42 22.08 -13.45 0.35
C PHE A 42 22.63 -14.76 -0.20
N ARG A 43 21.79 -15.80 -0.28
CA ARG A 43 22.15 -17.15 -0.76
C ARG A 43 21.03 -17.73 -1.60
N ASP A 44 21.34 -18.47 -2.66
CA ASP A 44 20.34 -19.16 -3.50
C ASP A 44 19.19 -18.28 -4.00
N ASN A 45 19.49 -17.01 -4.33
CA ASN A 45 18.50 -15.97 -4.70
C ASN A 45 17.50 -15.59 -3.59
N LEU A 46 17.77 -16.00 -2.35
CA LEU A 46 17.05 -15.58 -1.15
C LEU A 46 17.80 -14.45 -0.48
N LEU A 47 17.05 -13.40 -0.13
CA LEU A 47 17.54 -12.31 0.69
C LEU A 47 17.03 -12.53 2.12
N ILE A 48 17.96 -12.73 3.04
CA ILE A 48 17.70 -13.01 4.45
C ILE A 48 17.99 -11.74 5.25
N LEU A 49 16.98 -11.29 5.99
CA LEU A 49 17.02 -10.08 6.81
C LEU A 49 16.64 -10.41 8.25
N HIS A 50 17.09 -9.60 9.20
CA HIS A 50 16.55 -9.59 10.55
C HIS A 50 15.58 -8.42 10.72
N ALA A 51 14.37 -8.71 11.15
CA ALA A 51 13.30 -7.76 11.42
C ALA A 51 12.77 -7.94 12.85
N SER A 52 12.58 -6.85 13.58
CA SER A 52 12.14 -6.88 14.98
C SER A 52 10.64 -6.75 15.17
N ASN A 53 9.91 -6.25 14.17
CA ASN A 53 8.46 -6.09 14.24
C ASN A 53 7.76 -7.14 13.35
N HIS A 54 6.89 -7.92 13.97
CA HIS A 54 6.21 -9.04 13.33
C HIS A 54 5.08 -8.57 12.40
N SER A 55 4.41 -7.45 12.71
CA SER A 55 3.22 -7.02 11.97
C SER A 55 3.48 -6.69 10.49
N VAL A 56 4.71 -6.30 10.15
CA VAL A 56 5.13 -6.01 8.76
C VAL A 56 5.56 -7.27 8.02
N CYS A 57 5.72 -8.40 8.70
CA CYS A 57 6.30 -9.62 8.14
C CYS A 57 5.29 -10.76 8.01
N LEU A 58 4.11 -10.69 8.65
CA LEU A 58 3.12 -11.77 8.67
C LEU A 58 2.26 -11.90 7.38
N SER A 59 2.53 -11.08 6.38
CA SER A 59 1.78 -11.10 5.12
C SER A 59 2.49 -11.98 4.08
N GLU A 60 2.49 -13.30 4.30
CA GLU A 60 3.10 -14.27 3.38
C GLU A 60 2.58 -14.11 1.95
N GLY A 61 3.47 -14.24 0.96
CA GLY A 61 3.13 -14.13 -0.46
C GLY A 61 2.93 -12.70 -0.96
N GLN A 62 2.96 -11.70 -0.08
CA GLN A 62 2.92 -10.29 -0.46
C GLN A 62 4.32 -9.75 -0.77
N PHE A 63 4.39 -8.73 -1.63
CA PHE A 63 5.63 -8.01 -1.89
C PHE A 63 5.94 -7.01 -0.77
N ALA A 64 7.20 -6.98 -0.37
CA ALA A 64 7.79 -5.97 0.49
C ALA A 64 8.89 -5.22 -0.27
N TYR A 65 9.22 -4.02 0.23
CA TYR A 65 10.15 -3.10 -0.41
C TYR A 65 11.25 -2.71 0.56
N ILE A 66 12.49 -2.98 0.17
CA ILE A 66 13.67 -2.53 0.88
C ILE A 66 14.13 -1.21 0.28
N HIS A 67 14.30 -0.21 1.14
CA HIS A 67 14.79 1.09 0.74
C HIS A 67 15.75 1.66 1.78
N SER A 68 16.53 2.65 1.33
CA SER A 68 17.51 3.38 2.15
C SER A 68 17.84 4.66 1.42
N GLN A 69 18.26 5.70 2.16
CA GLN A 69 18.81 6.92 1.56
C GLN A 69 20.05 6.63 0.69
N SER A 70 20.78 5.55 0.99
CA SER A 70 21.95 5.11 0.22
C SER A 70 21.56 4.40 -1.09
N LEU A 71 20.33 3.90 -1.20
CA LEU A 71 19.82 3.19 -2.36
C LEU A 71 19.18 4.19 -3.33
N ARG A 72 19.61 4.16 -4.59
CA ARG A 72 18.99 5.00 -5.64
C ARG A 72 17.56 4.54 -5.94
N LYS A 73 17.36 3.22 -5.96
CA LYS A 73 16.10 2.56 -6.28
C LYS A 73 15.80 1.52 -5.19
N PRO A 74 14.53 1.32 -4.82
CA PRO A 74 14.17 0.30 -3.86
C PRO A 74 14.32 -1.09 -4.48
N ILE A 75 14.50 -2.08 -3.62
CA ILE A 75 14.50 -3.50 -3.97
C ILE A 75 13.14 -4.04 -3.56
N SER A 76 12.39 -4.68 -4.46
CA SER A 76 11.20 -5.44 -4.11
C SER A 76 11.56 -6.91 -3.91
N GLY A 77 10.92 -7.56 -2.95
CA GLY A 77 10.99 -9.00 -2.77
C GLY A 77 9.67 -9.53 -2.22
N LYS A 78 9.30 -10.74 -2.59
CA LYS A 78 8.11 -11.41 -2.06
C LYS A 78 8.47 -12.10 -0.75
N ILE A 79 7.65 -11.91 0.27
CA ILE A 79 7.83 -12.55 1.57
C ILE A 79 7.55 -14.04 1.40
N MET A 80 8.58 -14.85 1.65
CA MET A 80 8.52 -16.31 1.57
C MET A 80 8.27 -16.91 2.95
N ASP A 81 8.97 -16.44 3.97
CA ASP A 81 8.85 -16.93 5.34
C ASP A 81 9.31 -15.87 6.35
N PHE A 82 8.81 -15.95 7.58
CA PHE A 82 9.25 -15.14 8.69
C PHE A 82 9.31 -15.97 9.97
N ASN A 83 10.53 -16.25 10.45
CA ASN A 83 10.73 -16.89 11.73
C ASN A 83 10.56 -15.86 12.85
N ILE A 84 9.44 -15.95 13.54
CA ILE A 84 9.05 -15.01 14.60
C ILE A 84 9.93 -15.08 15.85
N HIS A 85 10.64 -16.19 16.07
CA HIS A 85 11.53 -16.37 17.21
C HIS A 85 12.92 -15.79 16.96
N SER A 86 13.49 -16.03 15.78
CA SER A 86 14.80 -15.48 15.40
C SER A 86 14.72 -14.07 14.80
N GLY A 87 13.53 -13.63 14.38
CA GLY A 87 13.34 -12.40 13.61
C GLY A 87 13.84 -12.52 12.16
N GLU A 88 14.13 -13.73 11.68
CA GLU A 88 14.63 -13.93 10.32
C GLU A 88 13.49 -13.86 9.30
N LEU A 89 13.61 -12.91 8.37
CA LEU A 89 12.71 -12.70 7.24
C LEU A 89 13.39 -13.17 5.95
N LEU A 90 12.72 -14.06 5.23
CA LEU A 90 13.19 -14.58 3.95
C LEU A 90 12.38 -13.96 2.82
N LEU A 91 13.08 -13.31 1.89
CA LEU A 91 12.50 -12.74 0.69
C LEU A 91 12.99 -13.50 -0.55
N ASN A 92 12.10 -13.74 -1.50
CA ASN A 92 12.42 -14.28 -2.82
C ASN A 92 11.89 -13.35 -3.94
N GLU A 93 11.97 -13.79 -5.21
CA GLU A 93 11.53 -13.00 -6.38
C GLU A 93 12.11 -11.57 -6.39
N ILE A 94 13.38 -11.44 -6.00
CA ILE A 94 13.97 -10.13 -5.75
C ILE A 94 14.18 -9.38 -7.06
N SER A 95 13.81 -8.10 -7.09
CA SER A 95 14.10 -7.21 -8.21
C SER A 95 14.36 -5.77 -7.78
N VAL A 96 15.17 -5.05 -8.56
CA VAL A 96 15.38 -3.61 -8.37
C VAL A 96 14.30 -2.87 -9.14
N LEU A 97 13.48 -2.07 -8.46
CA LEU A 97 12.42 -1.32 -9.12
C LEU A 97 13.00 -0.24 -10.04
N LYS A 98 12.26 0.11 -11.09
CA LYS A 98 12.70 1.16 -12.03
C LYS A 98 12.60 2.56 -11.44
N ASN A 99 11.64 2.79 -10.55
CA ASN A 99 11.30 4.09 -9.98
C ASN A 99 12.01 4.33 -8.65
N ASN A 100 12.28 5.59 -8.33
CA ASN A 100 12.84 5.97 -7.03
C ASN A 100 11.80 5.74 -5.93
N TRP A 101 12.28 5.40 -4.73
CA TRP A 101 11.43 5.37 -3.55
C TRP A 101 10.97 6.79 -3.22
N LYS A 102 9.67 6.95 -2.96
CA LYS A 102 9.09 8.22 -2.53
C LYS A 102 8.30 7.96 -1.26
N ASN A 103 8.76 8.54 -0.15
CA ASN A 103 7.94 8.60 1.05
C ASN A 103 6.69 9.42 0.73
N ARG A 104 5.53 8.88 1.05
CA ARG A 104 4.29 9.64 0.96
C ARG A 104 4.26 10.63 2.11
N SER A 105 3.82 11.85 1.84
CA SER A 105 3.63 12.91 2.84
C SER A 105 2.35 12.72 3.66
N GLU A 106 1.42 11.91 3.15
CA GLU A 106 0.09 11.73 3.71
C GLU A 106 -0.23 10.26 3.92
N LEU A 107 -1.01 10.01 4.98
CA LEU A 107 -1.66 8.75 5.21
C LEU A 107 -2.66 8.47 4.08
N ARG A 108 -2.60 7.27 3.50
CA ARG A 108 -3.60 6.76 2.56
C ARG A 108 -4.19 5.49 3.13
N ILE A 109 -5.51 5.40 3.13
CA ILE A 109 -6.21 4.25 3.66
C ILE A 109 -7.12 3.69 2.57
N HIS A 110 -7.10 2.36 2.42
CA HIS A 110 -8.17 1.66 1.74
C HIS A 110 -9.37 1.61 2.68
N PRO A 111 -10.54 2.15 2.29
CA PRO A 111 -11.74 2.07 3.12
C PRO A 111 -12.01 0.62 3.60
N PRO A 112 -12.27 0.38 4.89
CA PRO A 112 -12.53 -0.98 5.40
C PRO A 112 -13.83 -1.57 4.85
N LEU A 113 -14.76 -0.71 4.42
CA LEU A 113 -15.98 -1.07 3.71
C LEU A 113 -15.99 -0.36 2.34
N PRO A 114 -16.59 -0.95 1.30
CA PRO A 114 -16.70 -0.30 -0.01
C PRO A 114 -17.32 1.09 0.10
N LEU A 115 -16.56 2.11 -0.32
CA LEU A 115 -16.99 3.49 -0.29
C LEU A 115 -17.36 3.93 -1.72
N HIS A 116 -18.66 3.98 -2.01
CA HIS A 116 -19.12 4.39 -3.33
C HIS A 116 -18.95 5.90 -3.53
N GLY A 117 -18.41 6.28 -4.69
CA GLY A 117 -18.21 7.67 -5.07
C GLY A 117 -18.75 7.98 -6.46
N TYR A 118 -19.09 9.24 -6.66
CA TYR A 118 -19.42 9.80 -7.95
C TYR A 118 -18.37 10.82 -8.34
N LEU A 119 -17.73 10.57 -9.48
CA LEU A 119 -16.80 11.49 -10.11
C LEU A 119 -17.57 12.28 -11.18
N GLN A 120 -17.75 13.57 -10.96
CA GLN A 120 -18.37 14.47 -11.91
C GLN A 120 -17.29 15.27 -12.63
N THR A 121 -17.37 15.28 -13.95
CA THR A 121 -16.64 16.17 -14.85
C THR A 121 -17.62 17.16 -15.46
N ASN A 122 -17.13 18.13 -16.24
CA ASN A 122 -18.00 19.07 -16.97
C ASN A 122 -18.98 18.37 -17.92
N SER A 123 -18.60 17.21 -18.47
CA SER A 123 -19.36 16.49 -19.50
C SER A 123 -20.21 15.36 -18.93
N ARG A 124 -19.82 14.77 -17.79
CA ARG A 124 -20.41 13.50 -17.35
C ARG A 124 -20.17 13.19 -15.87
N LYS A 125 -21.04 12.34 -15.33
CA LYS A 125 -20.92 11.71 -14.01
C LYS A 125 -20.57 10.23 -14.15
N PHE A 126 -19.58 9.77 -13.41
CA PHE A 126 -19.11 8.38 -13.38
C PHE A 126 -19.29 7.82 -11.98
N ARG A 127 -19.78 6.59 -11.87
CA ARG A 127 -19.84 5.87 -10.59
C ARG A 127 -18.59 5.01 -10.42
N GLY A 128 -18.04 4.98 -9.21
CA GLY A 128 -16.92 4.11 -8.86
C GLY A 128 -16.86 3.77 -7.39
N ASN A 129 -15.92 2.90 -7.03
CA ASN A 129 -15.57 2.61 -5.65
C ASN A 129 -14.28 3.35 -5.31
N ILE A 130 -14.25 4.06 -4.18
CA ILE A 130 -13.03 4.68 -3.67
C ILE A 130 -12.11 3.57 -3.16
N GLU A 131 -10.99 3.39 -3.85
CA GLU A 131 -9.99 2.36 -3.53
C GLU A 131 -9.01 2.82 -2.47
N ASN A 132 -8.66 4.10 -2.46
CA ASN A 132 -7.93 4.70 -1.36
C ASN A 132 -8.28 6.18 -1.22
N LEU A 133 -8.10 6.70 0.00
CA LEU A 133 -8.36 8.07 0.39
C LEU A 133 -7.19 8.61 1.22
N SER A 134 -6.78 9.85 0.96
CA SER A 134 -5.95 10.69 1.84
C SER A 134 -6.59 12.06 2.04
N GLU A 135 -5.90 12.93 2.78
CA GLU A 135 -6.29 14.32 2.97
C GLU A 135 -6.47 15.07 1.65
N HIS A 136 -5.55 14.91 0.69
CA HIS A 136 -5.56 15.67 -0.56
C HIS A 136 -5.62 14.80 -1.81
N GLY A 137 -6.02 13.53 -1.68
CA GLY A 137 -6.05 12.59 -2.79
C GLY A 137 -7.04 11.46 -2.58
N ALA A 138 -7.46 10.87 -3.69
CA ALA A 138 -8.23 9.64 -3.69
C ALA A 138 -7.93 8.86 -4.96
N SER A 139 -8.35 7.60 -4.99
CA SER A 139 -8.45 6.86 -6.24
C SER A 139 -9.80 6.16 -6.33
N LEU A 140 -10.31 6.04 -7.54
CA LEU A 140 -11.52 5.30 -7.84
C LEU A 140 -11.24 4.13 -8.76
N LEU A 141 -11.90 3.02 -8.46
CA LEU A 141 -12.12 1.92 -9.38
C LEU A 141 -13.44 2.16 -10.11
N ILE A 142 -13.36 2.35 -11.42
CA ILE A 142 -14.51 2.60 -12.29
C ILE A 142 -14.64 1.43 -13.27
N HIS A 143 -15.85 0.89 -13.38
CA HIS A 143 -16.14 -0.12 -14.39
C HIS A 143 -16.13 0.50 -15.78
N LYS A 144 -15.49 -0.14 -16.77
CA LYS A 144 -15.33 0.46 -18.10
C LYS A 144 -16.66 0.73 -18.83
N ASN A 145 -17.74 0.03 -18.50
CA ASN A 145 -19.07 0.34 -19.02
C ASN A 145 -19.59 1.73 -18.58
N GLU A 146 -19.08 2.28 -17.48
CA GLU A 146 -19.36 3.66 -17.05
C GLU A 146 -18.57 4.67 -17.89
N LEU A 147 -17.45 4.24 -18.47
CA LEU A 147 -16.55 5.02 -19.32
C LEU A 147 -17.01 4.92 -20.78
N THR A 148 -18.05 5.64 -21.15
CA THR A 148 -18.47 5.71 -22.56
C THR A 148 -17.42 6.35 -23.45
N GLU A 149 -17.34 5.90 -24.69
CA GLU A 149 -16.38 6.38 -25.70
C GLU A 149 -16.51 7.87 -26.01
N ASP A 150 -17.72 8.44 -25.89
CA ASP A 150 -17.99 9.82 -26.31
C ASP A 150 -17.35 10.89 -25.40
N ALA A 151 -17.10 10.55 -24.13
CA ALA A 151 -16.57 11.51 -23.16
C ALA A 151 -15.85 10.81 -21.99
N PRO A 152 -14.75 10.09 -22.23
CA PRO A 152 -13.99 9.44 -21.17
C PRO A 152 -13.32 10.47 -20.25
N PRO A 153 -13.08 10.13 -18.97
CA PRO A 153 -12.27 10.95 -18.10
C PRO A 153 -10.85 11.08 -18.67
N SER A 154 -10.25 12.25 -18.54
CA SER A 154 -8.89 12.52 -19.03
C SER A 154 -7.99 13.09 -17.94
N VAL A 155 -6.68 12.83 -18.05
CA VAL A 155 -5.68 13.38 -17.11
C VAL A 155 -5.67 14.91 -17.21
N ASN A 156 -5.53 15.57 -16.06
CA ASN A 156 -5.65 17.02 -15.83
C ASN A 156 -7.06 17.59 -15.98
N GLN A 157 -8.09 16.78 -16.22
CA GLN A 157 -9.46 17.26 -16.24
C GLN A 157 -9.93 17.65 -14.83
N ASN A 158 -10.60 18.81 -14.72
CA ASN A 158 -11.24 19.25 -13.49
C ASN A 158 -12.43 18.37 -13.13
N ILE A 159 -12.56 18.07 -11.85
CA ILE A 159 -13.59 17.18 -11.32
C ILE A 159 -14.20 17.68 -10.03
N THR A 160 -15.34 17.10 -9.72
CA THR A 160 -16.00 17.11 -8.43
C THR A 160 -16.20 15.67 -7.99
N LEU A 161 -15.65 15.30 -6.83
CA LEU A 161 -15.85 14.01 -6.19
C LEU A 161 -16.92 14.12 -5.09
N GLN A 162 -17.90 13.23 -5.12
CA GLN A 162 -18.94 13.12 -4.10
C GLN A 162 -19.01 11.69 -3.55
N PHE A 163 -19.05 11.53 -2.23
CA PHE A 163 -19.28 10.23 -1.58
C PHE A 163 -19.84 10.43 -0.17
N THR A 164 -20.33 9.35 0.43
CA THR A 164 -20.89 9.36 1.78
C THR A 164 -20.05 8.45 2.68
N LEU A 165 -19.54 9.00 3.77
CA LEU A 165 -18.80 8.24 4.77
C LEU A 165 -19.73 7.31 5.57
N PRO A 166 -19.19 6.29 6.28
CA PRO A 166 -20.01 5.35 7.05
C PRO A 166 -20.90 5.98 8.13
N ASN A 167 -20.55 7.17 8.61
CA ASN A 167 -21.35 7.96 9.55
C ASN A 167 -22.40 8.86 8.85
N GLU A 168 -22.81 8.50 7.63
CA GLU A 168 -23.76 9.22 6.78
C GLU A 168 -23.34 10.65 6.39
N THR A 169 -22.07 11.01 6.60
CA THR A 169 -21.58 12.34 6.23
C THR A 169 -21.27 12.41 4.75
N ASN A 170 -21.99 13.29 4.04
CA ASN A 170 -21.74 13.57 2.63
C ASN A 170 -20.50 14.46 2.46
N ILE A 171 -19.54 13.96 1.69
CA ILE A 171 -18.30 14.66 1.35
C ILE A 171 -18.38 15.10 -0.10
N HIS A 172 -18.01 16.35 -0.33
CA HIS A 172 -17.90 16.96 -1.64
C HIS A 172 -16.55 17.65 -1.76
N MET A 173 -15.79 17.31 -2.79
CA MET A 173 -14.45 17.86 -3.02
C MET A 173 -14.24 18.17 -4.49
N GLU A 174 -13.59 19.29 -4.78
CA GLU A 174 -13.13 19.62 -6.12
C GLU A 174 -11.71 19.11 -6.33
N GLY A 175 -11.29 18.96 -7.58
CA GLY A 175 -9.94 18.49 -7.86
C GLY A 175 -9.65 18.33 -9.33
N LYS A 176 -8.66 17.50 -9.62
CA LYS A 176 -8.30 17.07 -10.96
C LYS A 176 -7.90 15.62 -11.01
N ILE A 177 -8.11 14.99 -12.17
CA ILE A 177 -7.57 13.66 -12.44
C ILE A 177 -6.06 13.78 -12.69
N VAL A 178 -5.25 12.94 -12.04
CA VAL A 178 -3.79 12.94 -12.17
C VAL A 178 -3.23 11.66 -12.77
N ASP A 179 -4.02 10.58 -12.76
CA ASP A 179 -3.62 9.28 -13.29
C ASP A 179 -4.85 8.52 -13.78
N ILE A 180 -4.72 7.83 -14.91
CA ILE A 180 -5.72 6.89 -15.41
C ILE A 180 -4.97 5.70 -16.01
N HIS A 181 -5.29 4.49 -15.57
CA HIS A 181 -4.78 3.29 -16.22
C HIS A 181 -5.76 2.13 -16.09
N SER A 182 -5.72 1.23 -17.08
CA SER A 182 -6.52 0.01 -17.06
C SER A 182 -5.89 -0.99 -16.08
N ILE A 183 -6.67 -1.52 -15.14
CA ILE A 183 -6.22 -2.62 -14.28
C ILE A 183 -6.44 -3.95 -15.01
N ASN A 184 -7.61 -4.12 -15.60
CA ASN A 184 -7.99 -5.31 -16.36
C ASN A 184 -8.99 -4.94 -17.47
N PRO A 185 -9.52 -5.89 -18.26
CA PRO A 185 -10.47 -5.58 -19.33
C PRO A 185 -11.73 -4.83 -18.88
N HIS A 186 -12.14 -4.94 -17.61
CA HIS A 186 -13.40 -4.41 -17.08
C HIS A 186 -13.25 -3.22 -16.11
N LEU A 187 -12.06 -3.01 -15.55
CA LEU A 187 -11.81 -1.99 -14.52
C LEU A 187 -10.70 -1.02 -14.92
N SER A 188 -10.94 0.24 -14.62
CA SER A 188 -9.96 1.33 -14.72
C SER A 188 -9.74 1.97 -13.36
N HIS A 189 -8.47 2.23 -13.05
CA HIS A 189 -8.06 3.06 -11.94
C HIS A 189 -8.07 4.53 -12.37
N VAL A 190 -8.62 5.40 -11.52
CA VAL A 190 -8.59 6.86 -11.70
C VAL A 190 -8.04 7.50 -10.43
N GLY A 191 -6.81 8.03 -10.52
CA GLY A 191 -6.16 8.76 -9.43
C GLY A 191 -6.53 10.24 -9.44
N LEU A 192 -6.83 10.79 -8.26
CA LEU A 192 -7.32 12.15 -8.07
C LEU A 192 -6.39 12.96 -7.15
N SER A 193 -6.22 14.24 -7.49
CA SER A 193 -5.69 15.27 -6.59
C SER A 193 -6.85 16.19 -6.19
N LEU A 194 -7.11 16.30 -4.89
CA LEU A 194 -8.31 16.93 -4.35
C LEU A 194 -7.96 18.20 -3.58
N LYS A 195 -8.88 19.15 -3.62
CA LYS A 195 -8.89 20.37 -2.79
C LYS A 195 -9.96 20.18 -1.73
N THR A 196 -9.53 20.07 -0.49
CA THR A 196 -10.41 19.96 0.67
C THR A 196 -10.71 21.31 1.28
N THR A 197 -11.99 21.57 1.58
CA THR A 197 -12.35 22.65 2.50
C THR A 197 -11.89 22.30 3.92
N PRO A 198 -11.66 23.28 4.82
CA PRO A 198 -11.24 23.00 6.19
C PRO A 198 -12.17 22.02 6.92
N LYS A 199 -13.50 22.17 6.73
CA LYS A 199 -14.51 21.27 7.30
C LYS A 199 -14.39 19.85 6.76
N ALA A 200 -14.31 19.67 5.44
CA ALA A 200 -14.16 18.34 4.84
C ALA A 200 -12.84 17.68 5.25
N LEU A 201 -11.76 18.45 5.35
CA LEU A 201 -10.46 17.98 5.79
C LEU A 201 -10.51 17.43 7.22
N GLU A 202 -11.14 18.14 8.15
CA GLU A 202 -11.31 17.69 9.52
C GLU A 202 -12.07 16.35 9.58
N THR A 203 -13.18 16.25 8.87
CA THR A 203 -13.97 15.01 8.80
C THR A 203 -13.17 13.86 8.18
N ILE A 204 -12.45 14.10 7.08
CA ILE A 204 -11.62 13.08 6.43
C ILE A 204 -10.50 12.64 7.37
N LYS A 205 -9.83 13.57 8.07
CA LYS A 205 -8.78 13.22 9.04
C LYS A 205 -9.29 12.32 10.15
N GLN A 206 -10.44 12.65 10.74
CA GLN A 206 -11.07 11.82 11.77
C GLN A 206 -11.36 10.41 11.24
N TYR A 207 -11.96 10.31 10.05
CA TYR A 207 -12.23 9.03 9.40
C TYR A 207 -10.95 8.21 9.12
N LEU A 208 -9.91 8.85 8.56
CA LEU A 208 -8.65 8.19 8.23
C LEU A 208 -7.93 7.68 9.49
N ASN A 209 -7.93 8.46 10.58
CA ASN A 209 -7.33 8.05 11.84
C ASN A 209 -8.09 6.88 12.47
N GLN A 210 -9.43 6.93 12.51
CA GLN A 210 -10.25 5.82 13.01
C GLN A 210 -10.01 4.54 12.21
N ALA A 211 -9.98 4.64 10.87
CA ALA A 211 -9.74 3.49 10.02
C ALA A 211 -8.31 2.94 10.20
N TYR A 212 -7.31 3.81 10.36
CA TYR A 212 -5.94 3.41 10.66
C TYR A 212 -5.82 2.67 11.99
N ASP A 213 -6.40 3.23 13.06
CA ASP A 213 -6.35 2.61 14.38
C ASP A 213 -7.06 1.25 14.39
N SER A 214 -8.21 1.13 13.70
CA SER A 214 -8.90 -0.15 13.52
C SER A 214 -8.02 -1.17 12.83
N MET A 215 -7.40 -0.82 11.69
CA MET A 215 -6.53 -1.74 10.95
C MET A 215 -5.27 -2.12 11.73
N LYS A 216 -4.70 -1.18 12.47
CA LYS A 216 -3.55 -1.46 13.34
C LYS A 216 -3.94 -2.46 14.43
N ASN A 217 -5.09 -2.27 15.07
CA ASN A 217 -5.61 -3.18 16.08
C ASN A 217 -5.90 -4.57 15.49
N GLU A 218 -6.49 -4.66 14.29
CA GLU A 218 -6.71 -5.91 13.56
C GLU A 218 -5.38 -6.66 13.33
N LEU A 219 -4.35 -5.96 12.86
CA LEU A 219 -3.03 -6.54 12.66
C LEU A 219 -2.39 -7.00 13.97
N ASP A 220 -2.45 -6.19 15.03
CA ASP A 220 -1.90 -6.55 16.33
C ASP A 220 -2.63 -7.78 16.92
N CYS A 221 -3.94 -7.88 16.74
CA CYS A 221 -4.71 -9.09 17.08
C CYS A 221 -4.25 -10.31 16.28
N ALA A 222 -4.18 -10.21 14.95
CA ALA A 222 -3.72 -11.30 14.09
C ALA A 222 -2.29 -11.74 14.44
N CYS A 223 -1.40 -10.80 14.80
CA CYS A 223 -0.06 -11.10 15.28
C CYS A 223 -0.08 -11.93 16.58
N ARG A 224 -0.93 -11.55 17.54
CA ARG A 224 -1.05 -12.27 18.81
C ARG A 224 -1.62 -13.68 18.62
N GLU A 225 -2.68 -13.82 17.83
CA GLU A 225 -3.26 -15.12 17.53
C GLU A 225 -2.24 -16.07 16.86
N PHE A 226 -1.44 -15.55 15.93
CA PHE A 226 -0.37 -16.30 15.29
C PHE A 226 0.72 -16.73 16.30
N LEU A 227 1.09 -15.85 17.23
CA LEU A 227 2.07 -16.12 18.29
C LEU A 227 1.59 -17.13 19.35
N GLU A 228 0.30 -17.12 19.66
CA GLU A 228 -0.30 -17.97 20.70
C GLU A 228 -0.54 -19.42 20.23
N TYR A 229 -0.57 -19.66 18.91
CA TYR A 229 -0.94 -20.96 18.34
C TYR A 229 0.03 -22.17 18.51
N PRO A 230 1.25 -22.11 19.08
CA PRO A 230 2.05 -23.32 19.26
C PRO A 230 1.68 -24.23 20.46
N ASN A 231 0.95 -23.78 21.49
CA ASN A 231 1.08 -24.41 22.82
C ASN A 231 -0.06 -25.29 23.36
N ALA A 232 -1.21 -25.48 22.69
CA ALA A 232 -2.32 -26.24 23.31
C ALA A 232 -2.86 -27.44 22.54
N LYS A 233 -2.68 -27.52 21.21
CA LYS A 233 -3.28 -28.61 20.40
C LYS A 233 -2.33 -29.76 20.05
N ASN A 234 -1.02 -29.60 20.24
CA ASN A 234 -0.02 -30.63 19.93
C ASN A 234 0.60 -31.31 21.17
N LEU A 235 0.07 -31.07 22.37
CA LEU A 235 0.51 -31.74 23.60
C LEU A 235 -0.38 -32.94 24.01
N TYR A 236 -1.36 -33.30 23.18
CA TYR A 236 -2.22 -34.46 23.39
C TYR A 236 -2.12 -35.44 22.23
N PHE A 237 -0.92 -35.92 21.89
CA PHE A 237 -0.72 -37.18 21.17
C PHE A 237 0.59 -37.82 21.62
#